data_AF-A0A544T0N0-F1
#
_entry.id   AF-A0A544T0N0-F1
#
_cell.length_a   1.000
_cell.length_b   1.000
_cell.length_c   1.000
_cell.angle_alpha   90.00
_cell.angle_beta   90.00
_cell.angle_gamma   90.00
#
_symmetry.space_group_name_H-M   'P 1'
#
loop_
_entity.id
_entity.type
_entity.pdbx_description
1 polymer ?
#
loop_
_entity_poly.entity_id
_entity_poly.type
_entity_poly.pdbx_seq_one_letter_code
_entity_poly.pdbx_strand_id
1 'polypeptide(L)'
;MTQTTSYDAFTMWKNVYEKTESTWRDAIQDTLGKESFAESLGQIQSQYLQYQGLVNKLTESYLKQLNLPSREETSNIASLVINVESKVDDLEDQMDVHKSDTSREIEQLKKGINNLDKKMDKVIELISKSIEVQNIPKVTATPTAPTAPTIQPAINAKK
;
A
#
# COMPACT_ATOMS: atom_id res chain seq x y z
N MET A 1 87.04 -33.90 -13.36
CA MET A 1 86.42 -34.59 -12.22
C MET A 1 85.30 -33.71 -11.70
N THR A 2 84.06 -33.93 -12.14
CA THR A 2 82.90 -33.04 -11.87
C THR A 2 81.66 -33.87 -11.54
N GLN A 3 81.73 -34.74 -10.53
CA GLN A 3 80.60 -35.65 -10.24
C GLN A 3 80.45 -36.02 -8.75
N THR A 4 80.71 -35.10 -7.83
CA THR A 4 80.56 -35.38 -6.39
C THR A 4 79.71 -34.39 -5.60
N THR A 5 79.51 -33.14 -6.06
CA THR A 5 78.72 -32.16 -5.29
C THR A 5 77.20 -32.31 -5.46
N SER A 6 76.74 -32.82 -6.61
CA SER A 6 75.31 -32.98 -6.90
C SER A 6 74.67 -34.15 -6.12
N TYR A 7 75.45 -35.17 -5.77
CA TYR A 7 74.97 -36.32 -4.99
C TYR A 7 74.78 -35.95 -3.52
N ASP A 8 75.56 -35.00 -2.99
CA ASP A 8 75.53 -34.61 -1.58
C ASP A 8 74.35 -33.66 -1.26
N ALA A 9 74.09 -32.65 -2.10
CA ALA A 9 72.96 -31.74 -1.90
C ALA A 9 71.59 -32.45 -2.04
N PHE A 10 71.48 -33.39 -2.98
CA PHE A 10 70.25 -34.19 -3.14
C PHE A 10 70.07 -35.17 -1.99
N THR A 11 71.15 -35.81 -1.52
CA THR A 11 71.12 -36.69 -0.35
C THR A 11 70.76 -35.92 0.93
N MET A 12 71.27 -34.69 1.10
CA MET A 12 70.92 -33.82 2.22
C MET A 12 69.44 -33.40 2.18
N TRP A 13 68.93 -32.96 1.03
CA TRP A 13 67.50 -32.63 0.87
C TRP A 13 66.61 -33.86 1.09
N LYS A 14 67.02 -35.03 0.58
CA LYS A 14 66.33 -36.30 0.80
C LYS A 14 66.28 -36.67 2.27
N ASN A 15 67.40 -36.56 3.01
CA ASN A 15 67.42 -36.80 4.45
C ASN A 15 66.51 -35.83 5.23
N VAL A 16 66.49 -34.55 4.83
CA VAL A 16 65.58 -33.54 5.43
C VAL A 16 64.12 -33.88 5.11
N TYR A 17 63.81 -34.27 3.87
CA TYR A 17 62.49 -34.70 3.46
C TYR A 17 62.06 -35.97 4.22
N GLU A 18 62.88 -37.02 4.27
CA GLU A 18 62.57 -38.27 4.98
C GLU A 18 62.38 -38.04 6.48
N LYS A 19 63.20 -37.18 7.09
CA LYS A 19 63.03 -36.81 8.50
C LYS A 19 61.76 -36.00 8.74
N THR A 20 61.47 -35.06 7.84
CA THR A 20 60.24 -34.26 7.88
C THR A 20 59.04 -35.17 7.71
N GLU A 21 59.04 -36.03 6.69
CA GLU A 21 58.00 -36.99 6.38
C GLU A 21 57.77 -38.00 7.52
N SER A 22 58.82 -38.49 8.18
CA SER A 22 58.67 -39.33 9.38
C SER A 22 58.01 -38.55 10.52
N THR A 23 58.48 -37.33 10.78
CA THR A 23 57.92 -36.50 11.85
C THR A 23 56.46 -36.14 11.57
N TRP A 24 56.12 -35.84 10.31
CA TRP A 24 54.75 -35.58 9.89
C TRP A 24 53.90 -36.84 9.88
N ARG A 25 54.43 -38.01 9.51
CA ARG A 25 53.71 -39.29 9.63
C ARG A 25 53.33 -39.56 11.08
N ASP A 26 54.28 -39.47 11.99
CA ASP A 26 54.04 -39.74 13.41
C ASP A 26 53.06 -38.71 13.99
N ALA A 27 53.24 -37.43 13.68
CA ALA A 27 52.33 -36.38 14.10
C ALA A 27 50.92 -36.55 13.52
N ILE A 28 50.78 -36.89 12.23
CA ILE A 28 49.49 -37.10 11.57
C ILE A 28 48.81 -38.35 12.14
N GLN A 29 49.55 -39.43 12.39
CA GLN A 29 49.02 -40.66 12.96
C GLN A 29 48.52 -40.45 14.40
N ASP A 30 49.27 -39.70 15.21
CA ASP A 30 48.89 -39.33 16.56
C ASP A 30 47.77 -38.28 16.62
N THR A 31 47.67 -37.41 15.61
CA THR A 31 46.69 -36.30 15.58
C THR A 31 45.36 -36.75 14.98
N LEU A 32 45.36 -37.52 13.89
CA LEU A 32 44.14 -38.07 13.28
C LEU A 32 43.46 -39.11 14.17
N GLY A 33 44.22 -39.80 15.03
CA GLY A 33 43.68 -40.73 16.02
C GLY A 33 43.03 -40.06 17.22
N LYS A 34 43.17 -38.73 17.38
CA LYS A 34 42.63 -37.98 18.53
C LYS A 34 41.43 -37.15 18.11
N GLU A 35 40.36 -37.27 18.89
CA GLU A 35 39.13 -36.49 18.73
C GLU A 35 39.39 -34.96 18.79
N SER A 36 40.43 -34.53 19.49
CA SER A 36 40.88 -33.13 19.56
C SER A 36 41.22 -32.52 18.21
N PHE A 37 41.61 -33.31 17.21
CA PHE A 37 41.85 -32.79 15.86
C PHE A 37 40.56 -32.38 15.17
N ALA A 38 39.52 -33.23 15.24
CA ALA A 38 38.21 -32.92 14.70
C ALA A 38 37.59 -31.70 15.41
N GLU A 39 37.74 -31.62 16.73
CA GLU A 39 37.32 -30.45 17.51
C GLU A 39 38.09 -29.18 17.09
N SER A 40 39.40 -29.27 16.89
CA SER A 40 40.22 -28.14 16.44
C SER A 40 39.84 -27.65 15.04
N LEU A 41 39.54 -28.56 14.12
CA LEU A 41 39.05 -28.22 12.78
C LEU A 41 37.67 -27.56 12.85
N GLY A 42 36.78 -28.06 13.73
CA GLY A 42 35.48 -27.44 13.97
C GLY A 42 35.61 -26.02 14.53
N GLN A 43 36.56 -25.78 15.44
CA GLN A 43 36.85 -24.45 15.98
C GLN A 43 37.42 -23.51 14.91
N ILE A 44 38.36 -23.97 14.08
CA ILE A 44 38.91 -23.18 12.97
C ILE A 44 37.82 -22.83 11.96
N GLN A 45 36.96 -23.80 11.62
CA GLN A 45 35.84 -23.57 10.72
C GLN A 45 34.83 -22.58 11.32
N SER A 46 34.52 -22.70 12.61
CA SER A 46 33.67 -21.74 13.33
C SER A 46 34.28 -20.34 13.31
N GLN A 47 35.59 -20.20 13.52
CA GLN A 47 36.30 -18.92 13.40
C GLN A 47 36.24 -18.36 11.99
N TYR A 48 36.38 -19.19 10.96
CA TYR A 48 36.25 -18.76 9.57
C TYR A 48 34.85 -18.20 9.27
N LEU A 49 33.80 -18.90 9.73
CA LEU A 49 32.42 -18.43 9.56
C LEU A 49 32.16 -17.12 10.34
N GLN A 50 32.70 -17.01 11.56
CA GLN A 50 32.62 -15.76 12.33
C GLN A 50 33.34 -14.60 11.63
N TYR A 51 34.51 -14.86 11.04
CA TYR A 51 35.25 -13.87 10.25
C TYR A 51 34.44 -13.43 9.03
N GLN A 52 33.83 -14.36 8.30
CA GLN A 52 32.97 -14.03 7.16
C GLN A 52 31.75 -13.19 7.59
N GLY A 53 31.12 -13.53 8.72
CA GLY A 53 30.03 -12.74 9.30
C GLY A 53 30.46 -11.34 9.72
N LEU A 54 31.67 -11.20 10.28
CA LEU A 54 32.25 -9.92 10.66
C LEU A 54 32.55 -9.06 9.42
N VAL A 55 33.13 -9.63 8.38
CA VAL A 55 33.41 -8.95 7.10
C VAL A 55 32.12 -8.45 6.46
N ASN A 56 31.05 -9.25 6.46
CA ASN A 56 29.74 -8.83 5.97
C ASN A 56 29.17 -7.66 6.78
N LYS A 57 29.23 -7.73 8.13
CA LYS A 57 28.77 -6.65 9.00
C LYS A 57 29.60 -5.36 8.85
N LEU A 58 30.91 -5.49 8.69
CA LEU A 58 31.82 -4.37 8.43
C LEU A 58 31.51 -3.74 7.08
N THR A 59 31.31 -4.56 6.05
CA THR A 59 30.92 -4.10 4.71
C THR A 59 29.59 -3.38 4.78
N GLU A 60 28.57 -3.95 5.43
CA GLU A 60 27.27 -3.32 5.61
C GLU A 60 27.35 -1.99 6.39
N SER A 61 28.12 -1.96 7.49
CA SER A 61 28.35 -0.74 8.27
C SER A 61 29.10 0.32 7.47
N TYR A 62 30.05 -0.10 6.62
CA TYR A 62 30.80 0.79 5.76
C TYR A 62 29.93 1.35 4.63
N LEU A 63 29.05 0.53 4.04
CA LEU A 63 28.05 0.99 3.08
C LEU A 63 27.03 1.96 3.73
N LYS A 64 26.60 1.67 4.96
CA LYS A 64 25.76 2.58 5.75
C LYS A 64 26.46 3.92 6.00
N GLN A 65 27.76 3.91 6.28
CA GLN A 65 28.56 5.12 6.49
C GLN A 65 28.78 5.93 5.20
N LEU A 66 28.71 5.29 4.03
CA LEU A 66 28.70 5.95 2.73
C LEU A 66 27.30 6.41 2.28
N ASN A 67 26.27 6.31 3.14
CA ASN A 67 24.86 6.57 2.79
C ASN A 67 24.37 5.77 1.56
N LEU A 68 25.05 4.66 1.22
CA LEU A 68 24.59 3.77 0.17
C LEU A 68 23.65 2.76 0.83
N PRO A 69 22.35 2.77 0.50
CA PRO A 69 21.39 1.86 1.11
C PRO A 69 21.84 0.42 0.87
N SER A 70 21.75 -0.40 1.92
CA SER A 70 22.05 -1.83 1.79
C SER A 70 21.09 -2.46 0.77
N ARG A 71 21.54 -3.50 0.07
CA ARG A 71 20.69 -4.27 -0.86
C ARG A 71 19.41 -4.76 -0.17
N GLU A 72 19.50 -5.08 1.12
CA GLU A 72 18.36 -5.50 1.94
C GLU A 72 17.36 -4.35 2.17
N GLU A 73 17.82 -3.16 2.52
CA GLU A 73 16.96 -1.98 2.73
C GLU A 73 16.25 -1.58 1.44
N THR A 74 16.94 -1.66 0.29
CA THR A 74 16.33 -1.40 -1.02
C THR A 74 15.21 -2.41 -1.32
N SER A 75 15.43 -3.70 -0.99
CA SER A 75 14.41 -4.74 -1.17
C SER A 75 13.20 -4.50 -0.26
N ASN A 76 13.42 -4.15 1.00
CA ASN A 76 12.35 -3.91 1.97
C ASN A 76 11.50 -2.69 1.57
N ILE A 77 12.13 -1.61 1.11
CA ILE A 77 11.42 -0.44 0.59
C ILE A 77 10.63 -0.80 -0.66
N ALA A 78 11.20 -1.56 -1.59
CA ALA A 78 10.48 -2.00 -2.79
C ALA A 78 9.23 -2.84 -2.43
N SER A 79 9.33 -3.76 -1.47
CA SER A 79 8.18 -4.52 -1.00
C SER A 79 7.11 -3.64 -0.33
N LEU A 80 7.52 -2.63 0.43
CA LEU A 80 6.59 -1.70 1.07
C LEU A 80 5.85 -0.86 0.03
N VAL A 81 6.55 -0.38 -1.00
CA VAL A 81 5.94 0.38 -2.11
C VAL A 81 4.90 -0.47 -2.84
N ILE A 82 5.23 -1.72 -3.19
CA ILE A 82 4.29 -2.64 -3.85
C ILE A 82 3.02 -2.86 -2.98
N ASN A 83 3.19 -3.00 -1.67
CA ASN A 83 2.05 -3.16 -0.77
C ASN A 83 1.17 -1.90 -0.71
N VAL A 84 1.79 -0.72 -0.74
CA VAL A 84 1.07 0.55 -0.80
C VAL A 84 0.34 0.70 -2.13
N GLU A 85 0.97 0.39 -3.27
CA GLU A 85 0.31 0.40 -4.58
C GLU A 85 -0.93 -0.51 -4.59
N SER A 86 -0.78 -1.76 -4.15
CA SER A 86 -1.92 -2.69 -4.04
C SER A 86 -3.03 -2.16 -3.12
N LYS A 87 -2.68 -1.51 -2.01
CA LYS A 87 -3.69 -0.92 -1.11
C LYS A 87 -4.34 0.33 -1.69
N VAL A 88 -3.64 1.07 -2.53
CA VAL A 88 -4.20 2.22 -3.24
C VAL A 88 -5.19 1.74 -4.29
N ASP A 89 -4.85 0.71 -5.06
CA ASP A 89 -5.78 0.07 -6.02
C ASP A 89 -7.05 -0.42 -5.30
N ASP A 90 -6.91 -1.13 -4.17
CA ASP A 90 -8.05 -1.60 -3.37
C ASP A 90 -8.95 -0.45 -2.87
N LEU A 91 -8.36 0.72 -2.58
CA LEU A 91 -9.09 1.91 -2.15
C LEU A 91 -9.80 2.60 -3.32
N GLU A 92 -9.17 2.63 -4.50
CA GLU A 92 -9.78 3.16 -5.72
C GLU A 92 -11.02 2.33 -6.11
N ASP A 93 -10.90 0.99 -6.10
CA ASP A 93 -12.02 0.09 -6.36
C ASP A 93 -13.17 0.29 -5.36
N GLN A 94 -12.87 0.40 -4.07
CA GLN A 94 -13.88 0.69 -3.05
C GLN A 94 -14.53 2.05 -3.25
N MET A 95 -13.76 3.07 -3.62
CA MET A 95 -14.29 4.42 -3.86
C MET A 95 -15.26 4.43 -5.04
N ASP A 96 -14.95 3.71 -6.12
CA ASP A 96 -15.83 3.60 -7.29
C ASP A 96 -17.13 2.88 -6.97
N VAL A 97 -17.07 1.79 -6.19
CA VAL A 97 -18.28 1.09 -5.70
C VAL A 97 -19.14 2.04 -4.86
N HIS A 98 -18.55 2.70 -3.85
CA HIS A 98 -19.26 3.65 -2.97
C HIS A 98 -19.90 4.82 -3.73
N LYS A 99 -19.23 5.34 -4.76
CA LYS A 99 -19.76 6.42 -5.61
C LYS A 99 -20.96 5.95 -6.41
N SER A 100 -20.94 4.72 -6.93
CA SER A 100 -22.05 4.13 -7.66
C SER A 100 -23.26 3.88 -6.75
N ASP A 101 -23.03 3.39 -5.53
CA ASP A 101 -24.09 3.13 -4.54
C ASP A 101 -24.70 4.44 -4.04
N THR A 102 -23.89 5.43 -3.71
CA THR A 102 -24.37 6.77 -3.31
C THR A 102 -25.24 7.39 -4.42
N SER A 103 -24.84 7.26 -5.68
CA SER A 103 -25.63 7.77 -6.81
C SER A 103 -27.00 7.07 -6.93
N ARG A 104 -27.03 5.75 -6.72
CA ARG A 104 -28.27 4.96 -6.69
C ARG A 104 -29.18 5.34 -5.52
N GLU A 105 -28.62 5.52 -4.34
CA GLU A 105 -29.36 5.98 -3.16
C GLU A 105 -29.98 7.37 -3.41
N ILE A 106 -29.22 8.29 -4.00
CA ILE A 106 -29.73 9.62 -4.37
C ILE A 106 -30.89 9.52 -5.38
N GLU A 107 -30.81 8.65 -6.39
CA GLU A 107 -31.92 8.43 -7.32
C GLU A 107 -33.16 7.86 -6.63
N GLN A 108 -32.99 6.91 -5.72
CA GLN A 108 -34.08 6.35 -4.93
C GLN A 108 -34.72 7.41 -4.03
N LEU A 109 -33.90 8.24 -3.38
CA LEU A 109 -34.36 9.35 -2.55
C LEU A 109 -35.15 10.37 -3.37
N LYS A 110 -34.65 10.75 -4.56
CA LYS A 110 -35.37 11.63 -5.50
C LYS A 110 -36.73 11.07 -5.89
N LYS A 111 -36.81 9.75 -6.19
CA LYS A 111 -38.09 9.09 -6.49
C LYS A 111 -39.04 9.11 -5.28
N GLY A 112 -38.53 8.85 -4.08
CA GLY A 112 -39.27 8.91 -2.83
C GLY A 112 -39.87 10.30 -2.58
N ILE A 113 -39.06 11.35 -2.72
CA ILE A 113 -39.48 12.76 -2.58
C ILE A 113 -40.57 13.11 -3.60
N ASN A 114 -40.39 12.76 -4.86
CA ASN A 114 -41.37 13.06 -5.91
C ASN A 114 -42.71 12.31 -5.68
N ASN A 115 -42.66 11.08 -5.16
CA ASN A 115 -43.88 10.38 -4.74
C ASN A 115 -44.57 11.03 -3.54
N LEU A 116 -43.79 11.59 -2.61
CA LEU A 116 -44.31 12.28 -1.44
C LEU A 116 -44.97 13.62 -1.84
N ASP A 117 -44.34 14.35 -2.76
CA ASP A 117 -44.86 15.59 -3.35
C ASP A 117 -46.25 15.37 -3.98
N LYS A 118 -46.37 14.35 -4.84
CA LYS A 118 -47.68 13.95 -5.42
C LYS A 118 -48.73 13.54 -4.39
N LYS A 119 -48.32 12.96 -3.27
CA LYS A 119 -49.25 12.61 -2.17
C LYS A 119 -49.69 13.87 -1.43
N MET A 120 -48.78 14.83 -1.21
CA MET A 120 -49.09 16.12 -0.62
C MET A 120 -50.06 16.92 -1.49
N ASP A 121 -49.85 16.96 -2.81
CA ASP A 121 -50.80 17.59 -3.74
C ASP A 121 -52.21 17.00 -3.63
N LYS A 122 -52.32 15.67 -3.56
CA LYS A 122 -53.62 15.00 -3.38
C LYS A 122 -54.26 15.34 -2.03
N VAL A 123 -53.47 15.44 -0.97
CA VAL A 123 -53.99 15.85 0.35
C VAL A 123 -54.49 17.29 0.30
N ILE A 124 -53.75 18.20 -0.34
CA ILE A 124 -54.16 19.60 -0.54
C ILE A 124 -55.43 19.67 -1.38
N GLU A 125 -55.54 18.87 -2.44
CA GLU A 125 -56.73 18.78 -3.30
C GLU A 125 -57.96 18.29 -2.51
N LEU A 126 -57.81 17.22 -1.73
CA LEU A 126 -58.88 16.67 -0.91
C LEU A 126 -59.34 17.65 0.17
N ILE A 127 -58.39 18.33 0.84
CA ILE A 127 -58.70 19.34 1.85
C ILE A 127 -59.43 20.53 1.20
N SER A 128 -58.94 21.03 0.06
CA SER A 128 -59.58 22.13 -0.67
C SER A 128 -61.01 21.77 -1.10
N LYS A 129 -61.20 20.54 -1.59
CA LYS A 129 -62.53 20.03 -1.96
C LYS A 129 -63.44 19.88 -0.74
N SER A 130 -62.92 19.45 0.41
CA SER A 130 -63.68 19.42 1.66
C SER A 130 -64.05 20.80 2.19
N ILE A 131 -63.22 21.82 1.94
CA ILE A 131 -63.51 23.23 2.29
C ILE A 131 -64.60 23.81 1.36
N GLU A 132 -64.57 23.50 0.06
CA GLU A 132 -65.60 23.95 -0.91
C GLU A 132 -67.01 23.42 -0.61
N VAL A 133 -67.12 22.18 -0.12
CA VAL A 133 -68.42 21.55 0.21
C VAL A 133 -69.08 22.16 1.46
N GLN A 134 -68.31 22.85 2.31
CA GLN A 134 -68.81 23.51 3.53
C GLN A 134 -69.37 24.92 3.27
N ASN A 135 -69.31 25.44 2.04
CA ASN A 135 -69.82 26.76 1.70
C ASN A 135 -70.87 26.66 0.59
N ILE A 136 -71.95 27.45 0.68
CA ILE A 136 -73.11 27.61 -0.24
C ILE A 136 -74.35 26.80 0.23
N PRO A 137 -75.55 27.41 0.39
CA PRO A 137 -76.11 28.42 -0.54
C PRO A 137 -76.88 29.63 0.02
N LYS A 138 -76.85 30.76 -0.73
CA LYS A 138 -78.08 31.52 -1.08
C LYS A 138 -77.94 32.50 -2.29
N VAL A 139 -78.68 32.18 -3.38
CA VAL A 139 -79.54 33.06 -4.24
C VAL A 139 -78.96 33.98 -5.34
N THR A 140 -79.18 33.53 -6.59
CA THR A 140 -80.06 34.09 -7.66
C THR A 140 -79.61 35.26 -8.58
N ALA A 141 -79.61 34.90 -9.87
CA ALA A 141 -80.00 35.63 -11.10
C ALA A 141 -79.09 36.73 -11.74
N THR A 142 -78.64 36.40 -12.96
CA THR A 142 -78.34 37.24 -14.14
C THR A 142 -79.49 38.22 -14.47
N PRO A 143 -79.32 39.32 -15.26
CA PRO A 143 -78.71 39.27 -16.60
C PRO A 143 -77.95 40.51 -17.15
N THR A 144 -77.21 40.23 -18.24
CA THR A 144 -76.95 41.09 -19.42
C THR A 144 -76.01 42.31 -19.34
N ALA A 145 -74.91 42.20 -20.09
CA ALA A 145 -74.13 43.29 -20.68
C ALA A 145 -74.98 44.09 -21.70
N PRO A 146 -74.65 45.34 -22.10
CA PRO A 146 -73.48 45.57 -22.96
C PRO A 146 -72.79 46.97 -22.89
N THR A 147 -71.65 47.05 -23.59
CA THR A 147 -71.05 48.24 -24.27
C THR A 147 -70.38 49.35 -23.44
N ALA A 148 -69.09 49.55 -23.73
CA ALA A 148 -68.31 50.77 -23.50
C ALA A 148 -68.86 51.96 -24.32
N PRO A 149 -68.59 53.21 -23.93
CA PRO A 149 -67.42 53.88 -24.49
C PRO A 149 -66.64 54.80 -23.53
N THR A 150 -65.38 55.02 -23.91
CA THR A 150 -64.44 56.09 -23.58
C THR A 150 -65.08 57.44 -23.24
N ILE A 151 -64.50 58.20 -22.28
CA ILE A 151 -64.04 59.60 -22.38
C ILE A 151 -63.75 60.17 -20.96
N GLN A 152 -62.50 60.61 -20.75
CA GLN A 152 -62.06 61.53 -19.67
C GLN A 152 -62.80 62.88 -19.76
N PRO A 153 -62.92 63.66 -18.67
CA PRO A 153 -61.94 64.74 -18.51
C PRO A 153 -61.52 65.02 -17.06
N ALA A 154 -60.39 65.74 -16.98
CA ALA A 154 -59.78 66.45 -15.85
C ALA A 154 -60.80 67.11 -14.88
N ILE A 155 -60.46 67.40 -13.62
CA ILE A 155 -59.76 68.63 -13.17
C ILE A 155 -59.60 68.44 -11.64
N ASN A 156 -58.37 68.33 -11.12
CA ASN A 156 -57.57 69.40 -10.49
C ASN A 156 -58.11 69.91 -9.13
N ALA A 157 -57.30 69.83 -8.06
CA ALA A 157 -57.10 70.93 -7.10
C ALA A 157 -56.22 70.56 -5.88
N LYS A 158 -55.13 71.33 -5.74
CA LYS A 158 -54.50 71.82 -4.48
C LYS A 158 -53.75 70.77 -3.64
N LYS A 159 -52.52 70.97 -3.19
CA LYS A 159 -51.75 72.19 -2.88
C LYS A 159 -50.27 71.83 -2.86
#